data_AF-B2W2W3-F1
#
_entry.id   AF-B2W2W3-F1
#
_cell.length_a   1.000
_cell.length_b   1.000
_cell.length_c   1.000
_cell.angle_alpha   90.00
_cell.angle_beta   90.00
_cell.angle_gamma   90.00
#
_symmetry.space_group_name_H-M   'P 1'
#
loop_
_entity.id
_entity.type
_entity.pdbx_description
1 polymer ?
#
loop_
_entity_poly.entity_id
_entity_poly.type
_entity_poly.pdbx_seq_one_letter_code
_entity_poly.pdbx_strand_id
1 'polypeptide(L)'
;MKYGVLVHIAPTTASCAGAEFPEECTDATQVARAINAAFETYGISSLRERVSLVADILFESGNFKYNKNHYPGRPGQGTGMMAMPSFVKPYAESVAGAVAVAKAEAAGGDTGLDALLELANGNDEKSFRIAAWFLSTQP
;
A
#
# COMPACT_ATOMS: atom_id res chain seq x y z
N MET A 1 3.63 -13.44 -9.63
CA MET A 1 4.89 -12.78 -10.01
C MET A 1 6.01 -13.23 -9.08
N LYS A 2 7.19 -13.55 -9.61
CA LYS A 2 8.37 -13.89 -8.78
C LYS A 2 9.05 -12.62 -8.27
N TYR A 3 9.53 -12.60 -7.02
CA TYR A 3 10.22 -11.42 -6.46
C TYR A 3 11.46 -11.00 -7.26
N GLY A 4 12.17 -11.95 -7.89
CA GLY A 4 13.31 -11.64 -8.74
C GLY A 4 12.98 -10.73 -9.94
N VAL A 5 11.71 -10.68 -10.37
CA VAL A 5 11.25 -9.72 -11.40
C VAL A 5 11.29 -8.29 -10.84
N LEU A 6 10.81 -8.09 -9.61
CA LEU A 6 10.82 -6.78 -8.95
C LEU A 6 12.26 -6.27 -8.75
N VAL A 7 13.15 -7.15 -8.29
CA VAL A 7 14.58 -6.82 -8.16
C VAL A 7 15.22 -6.50 -9.52
N HIS A 8 14.82 -7.19 -10.59
CA HIS A 8 15.37 -6.94 -11.92
C HIS A 8 14.98 -5.55 -12.46
N ILE A 9 13.72 -5.14 -12.29
CA ILE A 9 13.24 -3.84 -12.80
C ILE A 9 13.53 -2.67 -11.85
N ALA A 10 13.68 -2.94 -10.55
CA ALA A 10 13.99 -1.96 -9.52
C ALA A 10 14.96 -2.57 -8.49
N PRO A 11 16.29 -2.57 -8.75
CA PRO A 11 17.28 -3.27 -7.93
C PRO A 11 17.31 -2.86 -6.45
N THR A 12 16.94 -1.64 -6.11
CA THR A 12 16.90 -1.13 -4.73
C THR A 12 15.81 -1.77 -3.88
N THR A 13 14.89 -2.52 -4.48
CA THR A 13 13.86 -3.31 -3.78
C THR A 13 14.41 -4.57 -3.12
N ALA A 14 15.65 -4.96 -3.43
CA ALA A 14 16.25 -6.20 -2.90
C ALA A 14 16.41 -6.22 -1.37
N SER A 15 16.51 -5.06 -0.72
CA SER A 15 16.63 -4.96 0.73
C SER A 15 16.19 -3.58 1.24
N CYS A 16 15.91 -3.49 2.54
CA CYS A 16 15.62 -2.22 3.22
C CYS A 16 16.87 -1.50 3.77
N ALA A 17 18.07 -1.97 3.42
CA ALA A 17 19.30 -1.30 3.83
C ALA A 17 19.32 0.14 3.29
N GLY A 18 19.57 1.11 4.19
CA GLY A 18 19.64 2.53 3.85
C GLY A 18 18.29 3.21 3.61
N ALA A 19 17.16 2.57 3.93
CA ALA A 19 15.86 3.25 3.95
C ALA A 19 15.86 4.36 5.01
N GLU A 20 15.35 5.54 4.66
CA GLU A 20 15.22 6.67 5.59
C GLU A 20 14.23 6.37 6.72
N PHE A 21 13.15 5.64 6.40
CA PHE A 21 12.16 5.13 7.34
C PHE A 21 12.14 3.59 7.32
N PRO A 22 13.01 2.91 8.09
CA PRO A 22 13.13 1.46 8.06
C PRO A 22 11.84 0.72 8.41
N GLU A 23 10.99 1.29 9.26
CA GLU A 23 9.71 0.69 9.67
C GLU A 23 8.65 0.71 8.56
N GLU A 24 8.83 1.52 7.53
CA GLU A 24 7.93 1.63 6.39
C GLU A 24 8.38 0.79 5.19
N CYS A 25 9.64 0.36 5.20
CA CYS A 25 10.24 -0.33 4.09
C CYS A 25 9.89 -1.81 4.06
N THR A 26 9.58 -2.31 2.87
CA THR A 26 9.30 -3.73 2.62
C THR A 26 10.12 -4.22 1.44
N ASP A 27 10.79 -5.38 1.56
CA ASP A 27 11.62 -5.91 0.46
C ASP A 27 10.78 -6.58 -0.64
N ALA A 28 11.40 -6.77 -1.81
CA ALA A 28 10.76 -7.39 -2.97
C ALA A 28 10.16 -8.78 -2.70
N THR A 29 10.72 -9.54 -1.75
CA THR A 29 10.21 -10.88 -1.41
C THR A 29 8.85 -10.77 -0.73
N GLN A 30 8.72 -9.88 0.25
CA GLN A 30 7.48 -9.62 0.96
C GLN A 30 6.45 -8.95 0.04
N VAL A 31 6.85 -7.91 -0.69
CA VAL A 31 5.95 -7.20 -1.63
C VAL A 31 5.42 -8.14 -2.72
N ALA A 32 6.26 -9.01 -3.30
CA ALA A 32 5.79 -9.97 -4.29
C ALA A 32 4.74 -10.93 -3.73
N ARG A 33 4.85 -11.35 -2.47
CA ARG A 33 3.82 -12.18 -1.82
C ARG A 33 2.53 -11.40 -1.65
N ALA A 34 2.59 -10.18 -1.11
CA ALA A 34 1.45 -9.31 -0.89
C ALA A 34 0.68 -9.02 -2.19
N ILE A 35 1.39 -8.59 -3.24
CA ILE A 35 0.80 -8.27 -4.55
C ILE A 35 0.16 -9.51 -5.19
N ASN A 36 0.80 -10.68 -5.10
CA ASN A 36 0.20 -11.91 -5.64
C ASN A 36 -1.08 -12.29 -4.90
N ALA A 37 -1.08 -12.22 -3.57
CA ALA A 37 -2.28 -12.47 -2.77
C ALA A 37 -3.40 -11.48 -3.13
N ALA A 38 -3.06 -10.21 -3.37
CA ALA A 38 -4.01 -9.20 -3.83
C ALA A 38 -4.58 -9.54 -5.22
N PHE A 39 -3.73 -9.94 -6.19
CA PHE A 39 -4.18 -10.35 -7.51
C PHE A 39 -5.14 -11.54 -7.47
N GLU A 40 -4.87 -12.52 -6.61
CA GLU A 40 -5.78 -13.65 -6.40
C GLU A 40 -7.09 -13.20 -5.76
N THR A 41 -7.02 -12.38 -4.70
CA THR A 41 -8.19 -11.85 -3.97
C THR A 41 -9.15 -11.09 -4.89
N TYR A 42 -8.62 -10.29 -5.80
CA TYR A 42 -9.41 -9.42 -6.68
C TYR A 42 -9.56 -9.95 -8.11
N GLY A 43 -9.13 -11.18 -8.40
CA GLY A 43 -9.29 -11.80 -9.72
C GLY A 43 -8.47 -11.16 -10.85
N ILE A 44 -7.41 -10.42 -10.52
CA ILE A 44 -6.57 -9.71 -11.50
C ILE A 44 -5.63 -10.72 -12.15
N SER A 45 -5.91 -11.06 -13.41
CA SER A 45 -5.18 -12.08 -14.16
C SER A 45 -4.46 -11.55 -15.39
N SER A 46 -4.90 -10.42 -15.95
CA SER A 46 -4.29 -9.81 -17.13
C SER A 46 -2.86 -9.40 -16.84
N LEU A 47 -1.94 -9.78 -17.74
CA LEU A 47 -0.56 -9.33 -17.64
C LEU A 47 -0.49 -7.79 -17.61
N ARG A 48 -1.31 -7.12 -18.43
CA ARG A 48 -1.33 -5.65 -18.53
C ARG A 48 -1.74 -4.99 -17.22
N GLU A 49 -2.81 -5.47 -16.58
CA GLU A 49 -3.25 -4.93 -15.29
C GLU A 49 -2.18 -5.13 -14.21
N ARG A 50 -1.62 -6.35 -14.15
CA ARG A 50 -0.59 -6.68 -13.15
C ARG A 50 0.65 -5.81 -13.28
N VAL A 51 1.16 -5.60 -14.49
CA VAL A 51 2.35 -4.76 -14.68
C VAL A 51 2.06 -3.29 -14.42
N SER A 52 0.87 -2.80 -14.78
CA SER A 52 0.47 -1.42 -14.48
C SER A 52 0.40 -1.16 -12.98
N LEU A 53 -0.23 -2.06 -12.21
CA LEU A 53 -0.29 -1.94 -10.76
C LEU A 53 1.10 -2.04 -10.10
N VAL A 54 1.97 -2.92 -10.59
CA VAL A 54 3.34 -3.01 -10.08
C VAL A 54 4.14 -1.74 -10.37
N ALA A 55 4.00 -1.17 -11.56
CA ALA A 55 4.67 0.07 -11.93
C ALA A 55 4.20 1.24 -11.06
N ASP A 56 2.89 1.34 -10.82
CA ASP A 56 2.28 2.33 -9.94
C ASP A 56 2.82 2.22 -8.50
N ILE A 57 2.75 1.02 -7.91
CA ILE A 57 3.26 0.79 -6.55
C ILE A 57 4.75 1.13 -6.45
N LEU A 58 5.58 0.71 -7.41
CA LEU A 58 7.01 1.02 -7.41
C LEU A 58 7.27 2.53 -7.41
N PHE A 59 6.53 3.27 -8.24
CA PHE A 59 6.66 4.71 -8.36
C PHE A 59 6.23 5.42 -7.06
N GLU A 60 5.02 5.14 -6.59
CA GLU A 60 4.41 5.84 -5.46
C GLU A 60 5.11 5.55 -4.12
N SER A 61 5.51 4.30 -3.89
CA SER A 61 6.20 3.90 -2.64
C SER A 61 7.71 4.17 -2.65
N GLY A 62 8.25 4.81 -3.70
CA GLY A 62 9.69 5.05 -3.85
C GLY A 62 10.51 3.77 -3.83
N ASN A 63 10.09 2.75 -4.60
CA ASN A 63 10.66 1.40 -4.58
C ASN A 63 10.49 0.68 -3.23
N PHE A 64 9.26 0.71 -2.70
CA PHE A 64 8.83 0.06 -1.45
C PHE A 64 9.51 0.59 -0.18
N LYS A 65 9.97 1.85 -0.20
CA LYS A 65 10.65 2.50 0.93
C LYS A 65 9.71 3.27 1.83
N TYR A 66 8.53 3.61 1.32
CA TYR A 66 7.56 4.43 2.02
C TYR A 66 6.18 3.77 1.94
N ASN A 67 5.46 3.84 3.05
CA ASN A 67 4.05 3.48 3.12
C ASN A 67 3.19 4.64 3.68
N LYS A 68 3.79 5.82 3.88
CA LYS A 68 3.09 7.06 4.16
C LYS A 68 3.78 8.25 3.49
N ASN A 69 3.03 9.32 3.26
CA ASN A 69 3.55 10.52 2.64
C ASN A 69 4.39 11.36 3.63
N HIS A 70 5.66 11.56 3.32
CA HIS A 70 6.57 12.46 4.06
C HIS A 70 6.81 13.81 3.38
N TYR A 71 6.61 13.92 2.06
CA TYR A 71 6.98 15.11 1.27
C TYR A 71 5.89 15.48 0.25
N PRO A 72 5.17 16.61 0.42
CA PRO A 72 5.29 17.61 1.49
C PRO A 72 4.70 17.17 2.85
N GLY A 73 4.20 15.93 2.94
CA GLY A 73 3.45 15.43 4.09
C GLY A 73 1.96 15.71 3.94
N ARG A 74 1.14 14.65 3.99
CA ARG A 74 -0.32 14.76 3.99
C ARG A 74 -0.88 13.70 4.94
N PRO A 75 -1.57 14.12 6.03
CA PRO A 75 -2.18 13.20 6.97
C PRO A 75 -3.11 12.20 6.28
N GLY A 76 -2.99 10.93 6.65
CA GLY A 76 -3.76 9.81 6.09
C GLY A 76 -3.45 9.43 4.63
N GLN A 77 -2.44 10.04 3.99
CA GLN A 77 -1.99 9.61 2.66
C GLN A 77 -0.86 8.58 2.80
N GLY A 78 -0.99 7.43 2.14
CA GLY A 78 0.01 6.38 2.28
C GLY A 78 -0.39 5.11 1.57
N THR A 79 0.02 3.96 2.13
CA THR A 79 0.03 2.61 1.53
C THR A 79 1.03 2.45 0.39
N GLY A 80 1.14 1.25 -0.17
CA GLY A 80 2.04 0.97 -1.30
C GLY A 80 1.74 1.77 -2.57
N MET A 81 0.55 2.37 -2.70
CA MET A 81 0.19 3.22 -3.85
C MET A 81 0.08 4.73 -3.51
N MET A 82 0.47 5.14 -2.30
CA MET A 82 0.30 6.53 -1.82
C MET A 82 -1.11 7.12 -2.04
N ALA A 83 -2.13 6.29 -1.82
CA ALA A 83 -3.53 6.64 -1.99
C ALA A 83 -3.91 7.86 -1.14
N MET A 84 -4.72 8.73 -1.72
CA MET A 84 -5.27 9.89 -1.04
C MET A 84 -6.17 9.47 0.14
N PRO A 85 -6.29 10.30 1.20
CA PRO A 85 -7.06 9.94 2.40
C PRO A 85 -8.52 9.55 2.10
N SER A 86 -9.12 10.13 1.06
CA SER A 86 -10.47 9.79 0.59
C SER A 86 -10.62 8.36 0.10
N PHE A 87 -9.53 7.72 -0.34
CA PHE A 87 -9.50 6.30 -0.73
C PHE A 87 -8.96 5.40 0.38
N VAL A 88 -8.11 5.94 1.28
CA VAL A 88 -7.63 5.20 2.45
C VAL A 88 -8.77 4.85 3.40
N LYS A 89 -9.74 5.74 3.64
CA LYS A 89 -10.90 5.44 4.49
C LYS A 89 -11.71 4.21 4.03
N PRO A 90 -12.30 4.19 2.81
CA PRO A 90 -13.07 3.03 2.35
C PRO A 90 -12.21 1.77 2.24
N TYR A 91 -10.92 1.91 1.92
CA TYR A 91 -10.01 0.77 1.95
C TYR A 91 -9.81 0.21 3.36
N ALA A 92 -9.52 1.06 4.34
CA ALA A 92 -9.36 0.69 5.74
C ALA A 92 -10.62 -0.02 6.25
N GLU A 93 -11.82 0.44 5.88
CA GLU A 93 -13.06 -0.24 6.21
C GLU A 93 -13.11 -1.65 5.61
N SER A 94 -12.68 -1.83 4.36
CA SER A 94 -12.67 -3.14 3.69
C SER A 94 -11.71 -4.16 4.33
N VAL A 95 -10.62 -3.71 4.98
CA VAL A 95 -9.58 -4.59 5.54
C VAL A 95 -9.51 -4.63 7.07
N ALA A 96 -10.18 -3.71 7.76
CA ALA A 96 -10.21 -3.62 9.22
C ALA A 96 -11.64 -3.54 9.80
N GLY A 97 -12.65 -3.27 8.97
CA GLY A 97 -14.06 -3.20 9.36
C GLY A 97 -14.51 -1.84 9.89
N ALA A 98 -15.81 -1.58 9.79
CA ALA A 98 -16.43 -0.29 10.14
C ALA A 98 -16.22 0.13 11.61
N VAL A 99 -16.15 -0.82 12.54
CA VAL A 99 -15.94 -0.52 13.97
C VAL A 99 -14.55 0.06 14.22
N ALA A 100 -13.52 -0.49 13.56
CA ALA A 100 -12.15 0.02 13.69
C ALA A 100 -12.03 1.42 13.07
N VAL A 101 -12.64 1.62 11.90
CA VAL A 101 -12.71 2.92 11.22
C VAL A 101 -13.41 3.96 12.09
N ALA A 102 -14.58 3.66 12.65
CA ALA A 102 -15.30 4.59 13.52
C ALA A 102 -14.47 4.99 14.76
N LYS A 103 -13.69 4.04 15.32
CA LYS A 103 -12.77 4.33 16.43
C LYS A 103 -11.61 5.24 15.99
N ALA A 104 -11.04 5.03 14.81
CA ALA A 104 -10.01 5.90 14.26
C ALA A 104 -10.55 7.32 14.01
N GLU A 105 -11.73 7.44 13.40
CA GLU A 105 -12.36 8.73 13.11
C GLU A 105 -12.73 9.52 14.37
N ALA A 106 -13.03 8.84 15.48
CA ALA A 106 -13.33 9.50 16.75
C ALA A 106 -12.17 10.35 17.29
N ALA A 107 -10.93 10.12 16.85
CA ALA A 107 -9.79 10.97 17.18
C ALA A 107 -9.85 12.35 16.50
N GLY A 108 -10.52 12.46 15.35
CA GLY A 108 -10.72 13.70 14.60
C GLY A 108 -9.44 14.30 13.99
N GLY A 109 -9.63 15.21 13.03
CA GLY A 109 -8.54 15.94 12.37
C GLY A 109 -7.47 15.03 11.76
N ASP A 110 -6.23 15.52 11.74
CA ASP A 110 -5.08 14.80 11.18
C ASP A 110 -4.79 13.49 11.93
N THR A 111 -4.95 13.48 13.26
CA THR A 111 -4.81 12.26 14.08
C THR A 111 -5.76 11.15 13.66
N GLY A 112 -7.00 11.50 13.32
CA GLY A 112 -7.98 10.54 12.81
C GLY A 112 -7.61 10.01 11.41
N LEU A 113 -7.09 10.88 10.54
CA LEU A 113 -6.62 10.49 9.20
C LEU A 113 -5.43 9.55 9.27
N ASP A 114 -4.46 9.84 10.14
CA ASP A 114 -3.30 8.97 10.36
C ASP A 114 -3.72 7.64 10.98
N ALA A 115 -4.65 7.64 11.94
CA ALA A 115 -5.19 6.39 12.49
C ALA A 115 -5.90 5.52 11.45
N LEU A 116 -6.57 6.11 10.44
CA LEU A 116 -7.13 5.36 9.32
C LEU A 116 -6.04 4.76 8.44
N LEU A 117 -4.97 5.50 8.19
CA LEU A 117 -3.82 5.00 7.45
C LEU A 117 -3.13 3.83 8.17
N GLU A 118 -3.00 3.89 9.50
CA GLU A 118 -2.47 2.77 10.29
C GLU A 118 -3.33 1.50 10.12
N LEU A 119 -4.66 1.62 10.04
CA LEU A 119 -5.54 0.48 9.75
C LEU A 119 -5.30 -0.10 8.35
N ALA A 120 -5.09 0.77 7.35
CA ALA A 120 -4.77 0.38 5.98
C ALA A 120 -3.37 -0.24 5.85
N ASN A 121 -2.41 0.20 6.64
CA ASN A 121 -1.02 -0.26 6.67
C ASN A 121 -0.75 -1.40 7.67
N GLY A 122 -1.77 -1.89 8.39
CA GLY A 122 -1.60 -2.76 9.57
C GLY A 122 -0.76 -4.04 9.36
N ASN A 123 -0.44 -4.39 8.11
CA ASN A 123 0.74 -5.17 7.73
C ASN A 123 1.11 -4.90 6.26
N ASP A 124 2.25 -5.42 5.80
CA ASP A 124 2.70 -5.33 4.40
C ASP A 124 1.62 -5.79 3.41
N GLU A 125 0.93 -6.90 3.71
CA GLU A 125 -0.11 -7.44 2.84
C GLU A 125 -1.24 -6.44 2.61
N LYS A 126 -1.70 -5.76 3.66
CA LYS A 126 -2.70 -4.70 3.55
C LYS A 126 -2.14 -3.46 2.85
N SER A 127 -0.91 -3.03 3.17
CA SER A 127 -0.31 -1.85 2.54
C SER A 127 -0.22 -1.99 1.01
N PHE A 128 0.19 -3.14 0.49
CA PHE A 128 0.37 -3.34 -0.96
C PHE A 128 -0.88 -3.84 -1.70
N ARG A 129 -1.92 -4.26 -0.98
CA ARG A 129 -3.16 -4.78 -1.57
C ARG A 129 -4.07 -3.68 -2.14
N ILE A 130 -3.99 -2.47 -1.60
CA ILE A 130 -4.87 -1.35 -1.96
C ILE A 130 -4.92 -1.04 -3.46
N ALA A 131 -3.83 -1.19 -4.21
CA ALA A 131 -3.82 -0.90 -5.66
C ALA A 131 -4.77 -1.85 -6.43
N ALA A 132 -4.75 -3.12 -6.05
CA ALA A 132 -5.67 -4.12 -6.59
C ALA A 132 -7.12 -3.86 -6.13
N TRP A 133 -7.31 -3.52 -4.84
CA TRP A 133 -8.62 -3.13 -4.32
C TRP A 133 -9.19 -1.93 -5.09
N PHE A 134 -8.37 -0.91 -5.35
CA PHE A 134 -8.78 0.31 -6.02
C PHE A 134 -9.27 -0.01 -7.43
N LEU A 135 -8.46 -0.70 -8.23
CA LEU A 135 -8.81 -1.11 -9.60
C LEU A 135 -10.12 -1.91 -9.66
N SER A 136 -10.39 -2.75 -8.65
CA SER A 136 -11.51 -3.67 -8.67
C SER A 136 -12.79 -3.15 -8.02
N THR A 137 -12.72 -2.07 -7.24
CA THR A 137 -13.87 -1.64 -6.41
C THR A 137 -14.22 -0.17 -6.56
N GLN A 138 -13.30 0.67 -7.05
CA GLN A 138 -13.54 2.09 -7.20
C GLN A 138 -14.00 2.40 -8.64
N PRO A 139 -14.99 3.31 -8.80
CA PRO A 139 -15.56 3.68 -10.10
C PRO A 139 -14.63 4.53 -10.97
#